data_AF-A0A938LTM0-F1
#
_entry.id   AF-A0A938LTM0-F1
#
_cell.length_a   1.000
_cell.length_b   1.000
_cell.length_c   1.000
_cell.angle_alpha   90.00
_cell.angle_beta   90.00
_cell.angle_gamma   90.00
#
_symmetry.space_group_name_H-M   'P 1'
#
loop_
_entity.id
_entity.type
_entity.pdbx_description
1 polymer ?
#
loop_
_entity_poly.entity_id
_entity_poly.type
_entity_poly.pdbx_seq_one_letter_code
_entity_poly.pdbx_strand_id
1 'polypeptide(L)'
;MKKVPLVFVGGFLGAGKTTLLWRAAEWLMRQGKRVGLITNDQAPDLVDTKWLAEKGLNVREVAGSCFCCNFAGLIYAAEKLLASQADVLIGEPVGSCTDLSATILQPLKDRFREQFVLAPLSVLADPWRLREVLAPAGDALHPDAAYIFRKQLEEADLLVINKADLLAAEERVRLEQVLASQFPGTAVRYLSARTGAGVETWLQEVLAAPGAGARIVDVDYDIYAAGEAVLGWLNAQMRLSGAAGPVAWETFCSDLLARLQTALARRNARIGHIKLLLTTGEGHYIGNLTDAKTLPSFQGRIPGAPMEAGLVLNARVEMAPEALERIVREALNEAGGQRVRIDIQALRCLRPGRPQPTHRYGKVVS
;
A
#
# COMPACT_ATOMS: atom_id res chain seq x y z
N MET A 1 -2.99 -14.70 -28.92
CA MET A 1 -2.79 -13.42 -28.21
C MET A 1 -1.42 -13.43 -27.56
N LYS A 2 -0.71 -12.29 -27.50
CA LYS A 2 0.54 -12.18 -26.77
C LYS A 2 0.23 -12.21 -25.26
N LYS A 3 0.95 -13.05 -24.49
CA LYS A 3 0.82 -13.08 -23.03
C LYS A 3 1.34 -11.76 -22.44
N VAL A 4 0.63 -11.24 -21.44
CA VAL A 4 0.95 -9.95 -20.81
C VAL A 4 1.66 -10.18 -19.47
N PRO A 5 2.82 -9.55 -19.22
CA PRO A 5 3.46 -9.60 -17.92
C PRO A 5 2.54 -9.05 -16.82
N LEU A 6 2.38 -9.81 -15.74
CA LEU A 6 1.62 -9.41 -14.56
C LEU A 6 2.53 -9.49 -13.34
N VAL A 7 2.83 -8.33 -12.77
CA VAL A 7 3.72 -8.15 -11.63
C VAL A 7 2.89 -7.92 -10.38
N PHE A 8 3.12 -8.69 -9.32
CA PHE A 8 2.55 -8.39 -8.00
C PHE A 8 3.61 -7.83 -7.07
N VAL A 9 3.27 -6.72 -6.43
CA VAL A 9 4.10 -6.06 -5.43
C VAL A 9 3.42 -6.19 -4.08
N GLY A 10 3.76 -7.21 -3.32
CA GLY A 10 3.31 -7.41 -1.94
C GLY A 10 4.09 -6.55 -0.94
N GLY A 11 3.76 -6.67 0.34
CA GLY A 11 4.46 -5.99 1.43
C GLY A 11 3.55 -5.22 2.37
N PHE A 12 4.05 -5.01 3.60
CA PHE A 12 3.23 -4.49 4.68
C PHE A 12 2.74 -3.05 4.46
N LEU A 13 1.77 -2.63 5.26
CA LEU A 13 1.25 -1.27 5.28
C LEU A 13 2.40 -0.25 5.44
N GLY A 14 2.40 0.80 4.61
CA GLY A 14 3.43 1.85 4.66
C GLY A 14 4.78 1.51 4.00
N ALA A 15 4.96 0.30 3.44
CA ALA A 15 6.20 -0.10 2.78
C ALA A 15 6.52 0.67 1.48
N GLY A 16 5.57 1.45 0.95
CA GLY A 16 5.77 2.29 -0.25
C GLY A 16 5.45 1.61 -1.59
N LYS A 17 4.56 0.61 -1.56
CA LYS A 17 4.07 -0.15 -2.73
C LYS A 17 3.51 0.75 -3.83
N THR A 18 2.52 1.60 -3.53
CA THR A 18 1.92 2.52 -4.51
C THR A 18 2.95 3.43 -5.17
N THR A 19 3.92 3.93 -4.38
CA THR A 19 4.99 4.78 -4.89
C THR A 19 5.89 4.01 -5.86
N LEU A 20 6.19 2.74 -5.56
CA LEU A 20 6.94 1.88 -6.47
C LEU A 20 6.14 1.62 -7.75
N LEU A 21 4.83 1.34 -7.66
CA LEU A 21 3.94 1.17 -8.82
C LEU A 21 3.99 2.39 -9.74
N TRP A 22 3.88 3.60 -9.17
CA TRP A 22 3.99 4.84 -9.93
C TRP A 22 5.34 4.96 -10.67
N ARG A 23 6.46 4.74 -9.96
CA ARG A 23 7.80 4.83 -10.57
C ARG A 23 8.03 3.79 -11.66
N ALA A 24 7.58 2.56 -11.43
CA ALA A 24 7.65 1.48 -12.39
C ALA A 24 6.84 1.80 -13.65
N ALA A 25 5.61 2.31 -13.47
CA ALA A 25 4.75 2.72 -14.56
C ALA A 25 5.36 3.90 -15.35
N GLU A 26 5.88 4.92 -14.67
CA GLU A 26 6.54 6.07 -15.28
C GLU A 26 7.72 5.63 -16.16
N TRP A 27 8.56 4.73 -15.66
CA TRP A 27 9.68 4.21 -16.43
C TRP A 27 9.22 3.40 -17.66
N LEU A 28 8.27 2.48 -17.50
CA LEU A 28 7.73 1.67 -18.60
C LEU A 28 7.06 2.53 -19.68
N MET A 29 6.34 3.58 -19.28
CA MET A 29 5.70 4.51 -20.21
C MET A 29 6.72 5.31 -21.01
N ARG A 30 7.87 5.69 -20.42
CA ARG A 30 8.99 6.29 -21.16
C ARG A 30 9.60 5.32 -22.18
N GLN A 31 9.46 4.01 -21.96
CA GLN A 31 9.82 2.97 -22.93
C GLN A 31 8.69 2.66 -23.94
N GLY A 32 7.65 3.51 -23.99
CA GLY A 32 6.52 3.36 -24.92
C GLY A 32 5.54 2.24 -24.55
N LYS A 33 5.57 1.71 -23.31
CA LYS A 33 4.62 0.69 -22.85
C LYS A 33 3.36 1.31 -22.29
N ARG A 34 2.22 0.69 -22.57
CA ARG A 34 0.95 0.96 -21.89
C ARG A 34 0.90 0.14 -20.61
N VAL A 35 0.76 0.79 -19.46
CA VAL A 35 0.77 0.12 -18.16
C VAL A 35 -0.63 0.16 -17.56
N GLY A 36 -1.11 -1.00 -17.12
CA GLY A 36 -2.32 -1.11 -16.32
C GLY A 36 -1.97 -1.37 -14.86
N LEU A 37 -2.57 -0.60 -13.95
CA LEU A 37 -2.37 -0.76 -12.51
C LEU A 37 -3.62 -1.31 -11.84
N ILE A 38 -3.45 -2.24 -10.90
CA ILE A 38 -4.54 -2.77 -10.09
C ILE A 38 -4.24 -2.51 -8.62
N THR A 39 -5.07 -1.70 -7.97
CA THR A 39 -4.98 -1.41 -6.53
C THR A 39 -6.03 -2.20 -5.75
N ASN A 40 -5.76 -2.45 -4.48
CA ASN A 40 -6.64 -3.24 -3.63
C ASN A 40 -6.71 -2.71 -2.19
N ASP A 41 -7.92 -2.73 -1.62
CA ASP A 41 -8.17 -2.35 -0.23
C ASP A 41 -9.45 -3.01 0.29
N GLN A 42 -9.62 -3.05 1.61
CA GLN A 42 -10.80 -3.61 2.27
C GLN A 42 -12.00 -2.65 2.26
N ALA A 43 -11.81 -1.39 1.86
CA ALA A 43 -12.86 -0.38 1.73
C ALA A 43 -12.66 0.40 0.40
N PRO A 44 -13.72 0.96 -0.20
CA PRO A 44 -13.58 1.80 -1.40
C PRO A 44 -12.94 3.15 -1.06
N ASP A 45 -12.70 3.97 -2.09
CA ASP A 45 -12.18 5.34 -1.98
C ASP A 45 -10.73 5.39 -1.50
N LEU A 46 -9.88 4.60 -2.16
CA LEU A 46 -8.45 4.58 -1.90
C LEU A 46 -7.81 5.88 -2.36
N VAL A 47 -7.01 6.46 -1.47
CA VAL A 47 -6.07 7.52 -1.83
C VAL A 47 -5.13 7.05 -2.92
N ASP A 48 -4.69 5.79 -2.87
CA ASP A 48 -3.76 5.20 -3.84
C ASP A 48 -4.31 5.18 -5.26
N THR A 49 -5.55 4.70 -5.45
CA THR A 49 -6.22 4.70 -6.76
C THR A 49 -6.36 6.12 -7.31
N LYS A 50 -6.90 7.05 -6.50
CA LYS A 50 -7.10 8.43 -6.93
C LYS A 50 -5.79 9.11 -7.25
N TRP A 51 -4.76 8.92 -6.42
CA TRP A 51 -3.45 9.50 -6.68
C TRP A 51 -2.83 9.00 -7.99
N LEU A 52 -2.89 7.70 -8.26
CA LEU A 52 -2.37 7.15 -9.51
C LEU A 52 -3.18 7.65 -10.72
N ALA A 53 -4.50 7.79 -10.59
CA ALA A 53 -5.35 8.36 -11.63
C ALA A 53 -5.04 9.85 -11.91
N GLU A 54 -4.78 10.65 -10.88
CA GLU A 54 -4.32 12.06 -11.00
C GLU A 54 -2.97 12.18 -11.71
N LYS A 55 -2.16 11.12 -11.72
CA LYS A 55 -0.92 11.02 -12.51
C LYS A 55 -1.16 10.61 -13.97
N GLY A 56 -2.42 10.46 -14.39
CA GLY A 56 -2.80 10.04 -15.74
C GLY A 56 -2.62 8.54 -16.00
N LEU A 57 -2.50 7.72 -14.96
CA LEU A 57 -2.29 6.27 -15.09
C LEU A 57 -3.62 5.53 -15.25
N ASN A 58 -3.62 4.46 -16.04
CA ASN A 58 -4.79 3.59 -16.19
C ASN A 58 -4.86 2.61 -15.00
N VAL A 59 -5.71 2.93 -14.03
CA VAL A 59 -5.80 2.21 -12.75
C VAL A 59 -7.19 1.63 -12.57
N ARG A 60 -7.26 0.40 -12.05
CA ARG A 60 -8.49 -0.24 -11.60
C ARG A 60 -8.37 -0.59 -10.13
N GLU A 61 -9.46 -0.42 -9.40
CA GLU A 61 -9.54 -0.73 -7.99
C GLU A 61 -10.37 -2.00 -7.79
N VAL A 62 -9.86 -2.91 -6.96
CA VAL A 62 -10.65 -3.99 -6.36
C VAL A 62 -10.86 -3.61 -4.89
N ALA A 63 -12.08 -3.30 -4.49
CA ALA A 63 -12.40 -2.84 -3.15
C ALA A 63 -13.32 -3.80 -2.40
N GLY A 64 -13.42 -3.60 -1.08
CA GLY A 64 -14.35 -4.33 -0.22
C GLY A 64 -13.93 -5.77 0.11
N SER A 65 -12.74 -6.19 -0.36
CA SER A 65 -12.18 -7.52 -0.17
C SER A 65 -10.75 -7.58 -0.71
N CYS A 66 -9.88 -8.42 -0.14
CA CYS A 66 -8.57 -8.69 -0.74
C CYS A 66 -8.69 -9.42 -2.09
N PHE A 67 -7.68 -9.29 -2.96
CA PHE A 67 -7.54 -10.10 -4.17
C PHE A 67 -7.73 -11.60 -3.92
N CYS A 68 -7.26 -12.11 -2.77
CA CYS A 68 -7.43 -13.50 -2.36
C CYS A 68 -8.90 -13.91 -2.22
N CYS A 69 -9.73 -13.07 -1.61
CA CYS A 69 -11.14 -13.34 -1.34
C CYS A 69 -12.04 -12.96 -2.52
N ASN A 70 -11.57 -12.06 -3.38
CA ASN A 70 -12.26 -11.61 -4.59
C ASN A 70 -11.38 -11.79 -5.82
N PHE A 71 -11.03 -13.05 -6.08
CA PHE A 71 -10.21 -13.41 -7.23
C PHE A 71 -10.89 -13.03 -8.56
N ALA A 72 -12.23 -13.17 -8.63
CA ALA A 72 -13.01 -12.75 -9.79
C ALA A 72 -12.90 -11.24 -10.07
N GLY A 73 -12.90 -10.41 -9.03
CA GLY A 73 -12.69 -8.96 -9.14
C GLY A 73 -11.30 -8.61 -9.66
N LEU A 74 -10.26 -9.31 -9.20
CA LEU A 74 -8.89 -9.18 -9.73
C LEU A 74 -8.85 -9.49 -11.23
N ILE A 75 -9.42 -10.62 -11.65
CA ILE A 75 -9.47 -11.02 -13.07
C ILE A 75 -10.25 -9.99 -13.89
N TYR A 76 -11.42 -9.56 -13.42
CA TYR A 76 -12.22 -8.54 -14.11
C TYR A 76 -11.43 -7.23 -14.29
N ALA A 77 -10.74 -6.76 -13.25
CA ALA A 77 -9.89 -5.57 -13.34
C ALA A 77 -8.76 -5.75 -14.37
N ALA A 78 -8.08 -6.90 -14.37
CA ALA A 78 -7.04 -7.23 -15.33
C ALA A 78 -7.59 -7.26 -16.77
N GLU A 79 -8.71 -7.93 -17.03
CA GLU A 79 -9.35 -8.01 -18.35
C GLU A 79 -9.77 -6.64 -18.87
N LYS A 80 -10.27 -5.74 -18.01
CA LYS A 80 -10.58 -4.36 -18.41
C LYS A 80 -9.33 -3.58 -18.83
N LEU A 81 -8.20 -3.78 -18.15
CA LEU A 81 -6.93 -3.16 -18.53
C LEU A 81 -6.37 -3.75 -19.83
N LEU A 82 -6.51 -5.07 -20.04
CA LEU A 82 -6.16 -5.73 -21.29
C LEU A 82 -7.02 -5.23 -22.47
N ALA A 83 -8.32 -4.98 -22.24
CA ALA A 83 -9.20 -4.39 -23.25
C ALA A 83 -8.79 -2.96 -23.62
N SER A 84 -8.16 -2.23 -22.69
CA SER A 84 -7.48 -0.96 -22.95
C SER A 84 -6.05 -1.12 -23.49
N GLN A 85 -5.71 -2.32 -23.97
CA GLN A 85 -4.45 -2.68 -24.60
C GLN A 85 -3.21 -2.50 -23.70
N ALA A 86 -3.31 -2.74 -22.39
CA ALA A 86 -2.14 -2.73 -21.52
C ALA A 86 -1.08 -3.76 -21.97
N ASP A 87 0.18 -3.32 -22.05
CA ASP A 87 1.34 -4.15 -22.41
C ASP A 87 1.98 -4.81 -21.18
N VAL A 88 1.77 -4.24 -19.99
CA VAL A 88 2.23 -4.73 -18.67
C VAL A 88 1.16 -4.40 -17.63
N LEU A 89 0.89 -5.34 -16.74
CA LEU A 89 0.03 -5.14 -15.57
C LEU A 89 0.85 -5.16 -14.28
N ILE A 90 0.54 -4.28 -13.33
CA ILE A 90 1.15 -4.27 -12.00
C ILE A 90 0.04 -4.20 -10.95
N GLY A 91 -0.02 -5.21 -10.08
CA GLY A 91 -0.99 -5.32 -9.00
C GLY A 91 -0.38 -5.08 -7.63
N GLU A 92 -1.05 -4.27 -6.82
CA GLU A 92 -0.76 -4.09 -5.40
C GLU A 92 -1.90 -4.72 -4.58
N PRO A 93 -1.66 -5.86 -3.90
CA PRO A 93 -2.59 -6.42 -2.94
C PRO A 93 -2.63 -5.56 -1.67
N VAL A 94 -3.67 -5.74 -0.86
CA VAL A 94 -3.79 -5.07 0.44
C VAL A 94 -2.53 -5.31 1.28
N GLY A 95 -2.00 -4.27 1.91
CA GLY A 95 -0.76 -4.39 2.69
C GLY A 95 -0.85 -5.27 3.94
N SER A 96 -2.05 -5.62 4.39
CA SER A 96 -2.27 -6.61 5.45
C SER A 96 -2.47 -8.03 4.92
N CYS A 97 -2.28 -8.29 3.63
CA CYS A 97 -2.49 -9.64 3.08
C CYS A 97 -1.20 -10.46 2.96
N THR A 98 -1.30 -11.73 3.28
CA THR A 98 -0.28 -12.76 3.02
C THR A 98 -0.92 -13.98 2.35
N ASP A 99 -0.12 -15.00 2.05
CA ASP A 99 -0.49 -16.20 1.31
C ASP A 99 -0.85 -15.93 -0.17
N LEU A 100 -0.32 -14.84 -0.72
CA LEU A 100 -0.52 -14.39 -2.09
C LEU A 100 -0.04 -15.45 -3.09
N SER A 101 1.06 -16.14 -2.78
CA SER A 101 1.56 -17.21 -3.65
C SER A 101 0.52 -18.33 -3.83
N ALA A 102 -0.02 -18.85 -2.72
CA ALA A 102 -0.98 -19.96 -2.75
C ALA A 102 -2.38 -19.55 -3.26
N THR A 103 -2.77 -18.30 -3.00
CA THR A 103 -4.15 -17.83 -3.21
C THR A 103 -4.34 -16.99 -4.47
N ILE A 104 -3.27 -16.43 -5.04
CA ILE A 104 -3.31 -15.59 -6.25
C ILE A 104 -2.42 -16.17 -7.34
N LEU A 105 -1.14 -16.41 -7.05
CA LEU A 105 -0.18 -16.80 -8.09
C LEU A 105 -0.43 -18.21 -8.61
N GLN A 106 -0.63 -19.21 -7.75
CA GLN A 106 -0.92 -20.57 -8.22
C GLN A 106 -2.22 -20.67 -9.05
N PRO A 107 -3.35 -20.07 -8.63
CA PRO A 107 -4.55 -20.03 -9.47
C PRO A 107 -4.33 -19.32 -10.82
N LEU A 108 -3.54 -18.24 -10.86
CA LEU A 108 -3.21 -17.56 -12.11
C LEU A 108 -2.34 -18.45 -13.03
N LYS A 109 -1.38 -19.19 -12.47
CA LYS A 109 -0.55 -20.16 -13.23
C LYS A 109 -1.39 -21.30 -13.79
N ASP A 110 -2.30 -21.84 -12.99
CA ASP A 110 -3.14 -22.96 -13.42
C ASP A 110 -4.17 -22.52 -14.49
N ARG A 111 -4.85 -21.41 -14.25
CA ARG A 111 -6.07 -21.05 -14.99
C ARG A 111 -5.89 -19.96 -16.03
N PHE A 112 -4.82 -19.15 -15.93
CA PHE A 112 -4.61 -17.95 -16.76
C PHE A 112 -3.24 -17.89 -17.43
N ARG A 113 -2.49 -19.01 -17.49
CA ARG A 113 -1.16 -19.07 -18.14
C ARG A 113 -1.15 -18.68 -19.62
N GLU A 114 -2.29 -18.77 -20.31
CA GLU A 114 -2.38 -18.35 -21.72
C GLU A 114 -2.60 -16.84 -21.88
N GLN A 115 -2.96 -16.15 -20.80
CA GLN A 115 -3.16 -14.70 -20.78
C GLN A 115 -1.98 -13.97 -20.15
N PHE A 116 -1.41 -14.51 -19.08
CA PHE A 116 -0.38 -13.82 -18.28
C PHE A 116 0.96 -14.54 -18.26
N VAL A 117 2.03 -13.74 -18.19
CA VAL A 117 3.35 -14.18 -17.71
C VAL A 117 3.54 -13.58 -16.32
N LEU A 118 3.53 -14.41 -15.29
CA LEU A 118 3.68 -13.91 -13.92
C LEU A 118 5.16 -13.62 -13.64
N ALA A 119 5.43 -12.44 -13.10
CA ALA A 119 6.73 -12.09 -12.56
C ALA A 119 6.89 -12.61 -11.12
N PRO A 120 8.13 -12.80 -10.63
CA PRO A 120 8.39 -13.18 -9.24
C PRO A 120 7.67 -12.26 -8.24
N LEU A 121 7.14 -12.86 -7.17
CA LEU A 121 6.50 -12.12 -6.09
C LEU A 121 7.51 -11.25 -5.36
N SER A 122 7.45 -9.95 -5.62
CA SER A 122 8.24 -8.96 -4.91
C SER A 122 7.52 -8.56 -3.62
N VAL A 123 8.17 -8.70 -2.48
CA VAL A 123 7.64 -8.25 -1.20
C VAL A 123 8.45 -7.07 -0.69
N LEU A 124 7.80 -5.92 -0.64
CA LEU A 124 8.40 -4.68 -0.17
C LEU A 124 8.42 -4.63 1.35
N ALA A 125 9.58 -4.30 1.91
CA ALA A 125 9.76 -4.06 3.34
C ALA A 125 10.33 -2.65 3.59
N ASP A 126 9.76 -1.97 4.58
CA ASP A 126 10.36 -0.79 5.19
C ASP A 126 11.45 -1.26 6.17
N PRO A 127 12.71 -0.78 6.05
CA PRO A 127 13.80 -1.22 6.91
C PRO A 127 13.57 -0.93 8.40
N TRP A 128 12.85 0.14 8.74
CA TRP A 128 12.56 0.48 10.14
C TRP A 128 11.54 -0.49 10.72
N ARG A 129 10.48 -0.80 9.96
CA ARG A 129 9.48 -1.80 10.36
C ARG A 129 10.08 -3.20 10.44
N LEU A 130 10.97 -3.54 9.51
CA LEU A 130 11.70 -4.79 9.51
C LEU A 130 12.52 -4.95 10.80
N ARG A 131 13.21 -3.90 11.25
CA ARG A 131 13.94 -3.91 12.53
C ARG A 131 13.01 -4.12 13.72
N GLU A 132 11.87 -3.45 13.77
CA GLU A 132 10.90 -3.60 14.86
C GLU A 132 10.38 -5.03 14.97
N VAL A 133 10.04 -5.66 13.84
CA VAL A 133 9.42 -7.00 13.81
C VAL A 133 10.44 -8.13 13.99
N LEU A 134 11.67 -7.94 13.51
CA LEU A 134 12.73 -8.94 13.56
C LEU A 134 13.63 -8.81 14.80
N ALA A 135 13.51 -7.73 15.59
CA ALA A 135 14.27 -7.56 16.83
C ALA A 135 13.73 -8.47 17.96
N PRO A 136 14.61 -9.10 18.78
CA PRO A 136 14.20 -9.98 19.87
C PRO A 136 13.41 -9.33 21.02
N ALA A 137 13.48 -8.00 21.17
CA ALA A 137 12.92 -7.25 22.31
C ALA A 137 12.29 -5.90 21.90
N GLY A 138 11.89 -5.75 20.64
CA GLY A 138 11.36 -4.49 20.11
C GLY A 138 9.99 -4.13 20.66
N ASP A 139 9.69 -2.83 20.71
CA ASP A 139 8.34 -2.27 20.83
C ASP A 139 7.57 -2.51 19.51
N ALA A 140 7.38 -3.79 19.19
CA ALA A 140 6.98 -4.30 17.89
C ALA A 140 5.48 -4.11 17.66
N LEU A 141 5.05 -4.17 16.39
CA LEU A 141 3.66 -4.42 16.00
C LEU A 141 2.95 -5.42 16.92
N HIS A 142 1.62 -5.32 17.05
CA HIS A 142 0.82 -6.37 17.66
C HIS A 142 1.28 -7.76 17.16
N PRO A 143 1.45 -8.78 18.03
CA PRO A 143 1.99 -10.08 17.64
C PRO A 143 1.34 -10.69 16.40
N ASP A 144 0.00 -10.60 16.30
CA ASP A 144 -0.75 -11.11 15.15
C ASP A 144 -0.53 -10.29 13.87
N ALA A 145 -0.32 -8.98 13.96
CA ALA A 145 0.04 -8.16 12.81
C ALA A 145 1.50 -8.42 12.38
N ALA A 146 2.40 -8.64 13.35
CA ALA A 146 3.78 -9.05 13.11
C ALA A 146 3.85 -10.44 12.46
N TYR A 147 2.93 -11.35 12.78
CA TYR A 147 2.79 -12.65 12.12
C TYR A 147 2.54 -12.48 10.62
N ILE A 148 1.59 -11.62 10.24
CA ILE A 148 1.30 -11.34 8.82
C ILE A 148 2.54 -10.78 8.12
N PHE A 149 3.22 -9.81 8.75
CA PHE A 149 4.46 -9.24 8.21
C PHE A 149 5.51 -10.32 7.94
N ARG A 150 5.73 -11.26 8.87
CA ARG A 150 6.70 -12.36 8.68
C ARG A 150 6.29 -13.30 7.56
N LYS A 151 5.00 -13.66 7.47
CA LYS A 151 4.48 -14.52 6.41
C LYS A 151 4.61 -13.91 5.02
N GLN A 152 4.44 -12.59 4.91
CA GLN A 152 4.74 -11.86 3.67
C GLN A 152 6.21 -12.03 3.27
N LEU A 153 7.15 -11.93 4.21
CA LEU A 153 8.57 -12.11 3.90
C LEU A 153 8.92 -13.56 3.52
N GLU A 154 8.31 -14.54 4.21
CA GLU A 154 8.51 -15.96 3.95
C GLU A 154 8.05 -16.40 2.54
N GLU A 155 6.96 -15.81 2.03
CA GLU A 155 6.39 -16.17 0.72
C GLU A 155 7.07 -15.46 -0.47
N ALA A 156 7.90 -14.44 -0.20
CA ALA A 156 8.52 -13.62 -1.22
C ALA A 156 9.41 -14.47 -2.14
N ASP A 157 9.31 -14.30 -3.45
CA ASP A 157 10.35 -14.77 -4.38
C ASP A 157 11.55 -13.82 -4.33
N LEU A 158 11.27 -12.52 -4.20
CA LEU A 158 12.23 -11.42 -4.12
C LEU A 158 11.87 -10.48 -2.96
N LEU A 159 12.78 -10.34 -2.00
CA LEU A 159 12.66 -9.33 -0.94
C LEU A 159 13.19 -7.99 -1.44
N VAL A 160 12.41 -6.93 -1.26
CA VAL A 160 12.75 -5.59 -1.72
C VAL A 160 12.72 -4.62 -0.55
N ILE A 161 13.90 -4.22 -0.09
CA ILE A 161 14.06 -3.23 0.97
C ILE A 161 13.92 -1.84 0.35
N ASN A 162 12.75 -1.22 0.53
CA ASN A 162 12.48 0.13 0.06
C ASN A 162 13.04 1.18 1.06
N LYS A 163 12.97 2.47 0.71
CA LYS A 163 13.48 3.58 1.52
C LYS A 163 14.96 3.41 1.87
N ALA A 164 15.71 2.75 0.98
CA ALA A 164 17.14 2.51 1.18
C ALA A 164 17.96 3.81 1.20
N ASP A 165 17.41 4.92 0.70
CA ASP A 165 17.96 6.27 0.84
C ASP A 165 18.02 6.76 2.30
N LEU A 166 17.28 6.13 3.21
CA LEU A 166 17.28 6.46 4.64
C LEU A 166 18.25 5.60 5.45
N LEU A 167 18.92 4.62 4.84
CA LEU A 167 19.82 3.71 5.53
C LEU A 167 21.26 4.22 5.50
N ALA A 168 21.90 4.26 6.67
CA ALA A 168 23.35 4.35 6.75
C ALA A 168 24.01 3.04 6.25
N ALA A 169 25.32 3.09 5.95
CA ALA A 169 26.05 1.94 5.42
C ALA A 169 26.10 0.78 6.44
N GLU A 170 26.38 1.09 7.70
CA GLU A 170 26.49 0.13 8.80
C GLU A 170 25.14 -0.51 9.10
N GLU A 171 24.09 0.30 8.99
CA GLU A 171 22.70 -0.07 9.14
C GLU A 171 22.24 -1.06 8.06
N ARG A 172 22.69 -0.86 6.83
CA ARG A 172 22.45 -1.78 5.72
C ARG A 172 23.16 -3.12 5.95
N VAL A 173 24.44 -3.11 6.32
CA VAL A 173 25.21 -4.34 6.59
C VAL A 173 24.54 -5.19 7.68
N ARG A 174 24.07 -4.56 8.77
CA ARG A 174 23.33 -5.26 9.83
C ARG A 174 22.04 -5.89 9.30
N LEU A 175 21.31 -5.18 8.45
CA LEU A 175 20.08 -5.69 7.86
C LEU A 175 20.33 -6.86 6.92
N GLU A 176 21.38 -6.80 6.12
CA GLU A 176 21.81 -7.89 5.23
C GLU A 176 22.11 -9.17 6.02
N GLN A 177 22.78 -9.06 7.17
CA GLN A 177 23.07 -10.20 8.05
C GLN A 177 21.79 -10.82 8.62
N VAL A 178 20.87 -10.00 9.11
CA VAL A 178 19.59 -10.48 9.67
C VAL A 178 18.75 -11.17 8.59
N LEU A 179 18.63 -10.56 7.40
CA LEU A 179 17.85 -11.12 6.30
C LEU A 179 18.46 -12.42 5.77
N ALA A 180 19.79 -12.50 5.65
CA ALA A 180 20.48 -13.71 5.23
C ALA A 180 20.26 -14.87 6.24
N SER A 181 20.23 -14.56 7.54
CA SER A 181 19.98 -15.54 8.59
C SER A 181 18.52 -16.01 8.62
N GLN A 182 17.55 -15.12 8.42
CA GLN A 182 16.13 -15.45 8.57
C GLN A 182 15.47 -15.97 7.29
N PHE A 183 15.93 -15.51 6.12
CA PHE A 183 15.36 -15.85 4.82
C PHE A 183 16.43 -16.42 3.87
N PRO A 184 17.10 -17.53 4.25
CA PRO A 184 18.18 -18.10 3.47
C PRO A 184 17.70 -18.46 2.05
N GLY A 185 18.50 -18.09 1.04
CA GLY A 185 18.19 -18.34 -0.38
C GLY A 185 17.13 -17.43 -0.98
N THR A 186 16.65 -16.41 -0.26
CA THR A 186 15.78 -15.38 -0.84
C THR A 186 16.62 -14.22 -1.34
N ALA A 187 16.46 -13.85 -2.61
CA ALA A 187 17.17 -12.70 -3.16
C ALA A 187 16.69 -11.41 -2.49
N VAL A 188 17.62 -10.52 -2.15
CA VAL A 188 17.33 -9.22 -1.54
C VAL A 188 17.79 -8.10 -2.48
N ARG A 189 16.94 -7.10 -2.67
CA ARG A 189 17.24 -5.88 -3.43
C ARG A 189 16.97 -4.66 -2.57
N TYR A 190 17.75 -3.60 -2.79
CA TYR A 190 17.59 -2.32 -2.10
C TYR A 190 17.19 -1.27 -3.14
N LEU A 191 16.13 -0.52 -2.85
CA LEU A 191 15.69 0.57 -3.71
C LEU A 191 15.11 1.73 -2.91
N SER A 192 14.90 2.85 -3.59
CA SER A 192 14.10 3.96 -3.10
C SER A 192 13.04 4.32 -4.14
N ALA A 193 11.79 3.98 -3.84
CA ALA A 193 10.66 4.42 -4.67
C ALA A 193 10.50 5.95 -4.69
N ARG A 194 11.02 6.65 -3.66
CA ARG A 194 10.99 8.10 -3.60
C ARG A 194 11.92 8.71 -4.64
N THR A 195 13.19 8.29 -4.68
CA THR A 195 14.20 8.85 -5.58
C THR A 195 14.25 8.16 -6.95
N GLY A 196 13.71 6.95 -7.05
CA GLY A 196 13.79 6.09 -8.24
C GLY A 196 15.03 5.19 -8.26
N ALA A 197 15.97 5.35 -7.31
CA ALA A 197 17.18 4.54 -7.24
C ALA A 197 16.84 3.04 -7.10
N GLY A 198 17.40 2.20 -7.97
CA GLY A 198 17.19 0.74 -7.97
C GLY A 198 15.86 0.26 -8.56
N VAL A 199 14.91 1.15 -8.88
CA VAL A 199 13.60 0.75 -9.43
C VAL A 199 13.72 0.14 -10.82
N GLU A 200 14.55 0.74 -11.69
CA GLU A 200 14.78 0.21 -13.04
C GLU A 200 15.39 -1.19 -13.01
N THR A 201 16.45 -1.38 -12.22
CA THR A 201 17.15 -2.67 -12.10
C THR A 201 16.20 -3.75 -11.57
N TRP A 202 15.42 -3.43 -10.52
CA TRP A 202 14.40 -4.33 -9.99
C TRP A 202 13.37 -4.69 -11.06
N LEU A 203 12.86 -3.70 -11.80
CA LEU A 203 11.80 -3.92 -12.78
C LEU A 203 12.28 -4.77 -13.97
N GLN A 204 13.50 -4.53 -14.44
CA GLN A 204 14.13 -5.34 -15.47
C GLN A 204 14.33 -6.79 -15.00
N GLU A 205 14.77 -6.99 -13.76
CA GLU A 205 14.94 -8.31 -13.17
C GLU A 205 13.60 -9.08 -13.11
N VAL A 206 12.54 -8.48 -12.57
CA VAL A 206 11.26 -9.19 -12.42
C VAL A 206 10.56 -9.43 -13.75
N LEU A 207 10.75 -8.57 -14.75
CA LEU A 207 10.18 -8.78 -16.09
C LEU A 207 10.96 -9.80 -16.92
N ALA A 208 12.23 -10.05 -16.61
CA ALA A 208 13.07 -11.04 -17.30
C ALA A 208 13.09 -12.41 -16.60
N ALA A 209 12.84 -12.45 -15.29
CA ALA A 209 12.91 -13.66 -14.50
C ALA A 209 11.79 -14.65 -14.84
N PRO A 210 12.11 -15.96 -15.00
CA PRO A 210 11.08 -16.99 -15.16
C PRO A 210 10.46 -17.36 -13.82
N GLY A 211 9.15 -17.57 -13.83
CA GLY A 211 8.42 -18.16 -12.69
C GLY A 211 7.97 -17.14 -11.64
N ALA A 212 6.93 -17.53 -10.91
CA ALA A 212 6.34 -16.78 -9.82
C ALA A 212 5.75 -17.73 -8.78
N GLY A 213 5.74 -17.30 -7.52
CA GLY A 213 5.20 -18.04 -6.39
C GLY A 213 5.93 -19.37 -6.19
N ALA A 214 7.25 -19.32 -6.06
CA ALA A 214 8.06 -20.52 -5.82
C ALA A 214 7.90 -21.06 -4.38
N ARG A 215 7.42 -20.21 -3.46
CA ARG A 215 7.21 -20.55 -2.05
C ARG A 215 5.72 -20.52 -1.73
N ILE A 216 5.20 -21.56 -1.08
CA ILE A 216 3.88 -21.56 -0.45
C ILE A 216 4.13 -21.63 1.05
N VAL A 217 3.55 -20.69 1.79
CA VAL A 217 3.71 -20.60 3.23
C VAL A 217 2.58 -21.34 3.94
N ASP A 218 2.90 -21.91 5.09
CA ASP A 218 1.88 -22.41 6.01
C ASP A 218 1.33 -21.24 6.83
N VAL A 219 0.02 -21.02 6.74
CA VAL A 219 -0.66 -19.85 7.30
C VAL A 219 -1.77 -20.30 8.23
N ASP A 220 -1.66 -19.84 9.47
CA ASP A 220 -2.71 -19.89 10.47
C ASP A 220 -3.70 -18.75 10.19
N TYR A 221 -4.87 -19.12 9.67
CA TYR A 221 -5.91 -18.16 9.32
C TYR A 221 -6.60 -17.53 10.54
N ASP A 222 -6.49 -18.13 11.72
CA ASP A 222 -7.00 -17.53 12.97
C ASP A 222 -6.09 -16.37 13.39
N ILE A 223 -4.78 -16.59 13.43
CA ILE A 223 -3.80 -15.53 13.73
C ILE A 223 -3.83 -14.45 12.63
N TYR A 224 -3.93 -14.85 11.36
CA TYR A 224 -4.06 -13.90 10.26
C TYR A 224 -5.32 -13.03 10.42
N ALA A 225 -6.49 -13.64 10.67
CA ALA A 225 -7.72 -12.88 10.86
C ALA A 225 -7.65 -11.94 12.08
N ALA A 226 -7.05 -12.40 13.18
CA ALA A 226 -6.81 -11.57 14.35
C ALA A 226 -5.90 -10.37 13.99
N GLY A 227 -4.80 -10.62 13.28
CA GLY A 227 -3.85 -9.59 12.86
C GLY A 227 -4.44 -8.54 11.93
N GLU A 228 -5.33 -8.91 11.02
CA GLU A 228 -6.08 -7.94 10.21
C GLU A 228 -7.05 -7.12 11.07
N ALA A 229 -7.74 -7.79 12.00
CA ALA A 229 -8.73 -7.17 12.86
C ALA A 229 -8.11 -6.24 13.90
N VAL A 230 -6.82 -6.37 14.26
CA VAL A 230 -6.11 -5.46 15.19
C VAL A 230 -6.23 -3.99 14.78
N LEU A 231 -6.27 -3.73 13.47
CA LEU A 231 -6.31 -2.38 12.92
C LEU A 231 -7.76 -1.92 12.71
N GLY A 232 -8.04 -0.67 13.08
CA GLY A 232 -9.17 0.09 12.59
C GLY A 232 -8.87 0.64 11.20
N TRP A 233 -9.79 0.43 10.26
CA TRP A 233 -9.67 0.83 8.86
C TRP A 233 -10.65 1.95 8.59
N LEU A 234 -10.16 3.16 8.45
CA LEU A 234 -10.96 4.32 8.08
C LEU A 234 -10.67 4.73 6.64
N ASN A 235 -11.70 4.80 5.81
CA ASN A 235 -11.67 5.47 4.50
C ASN A 235 -12.71 6.59 4.52
N ALA A 236 -12.30 7.79 4.15
CA ALA A 236 -13.18 8.94 4.13
C ALA A 236 -12.93 9.84 2.93
N GLN A 237 -14.02 10.36 2.37
CA GLN A 237 -14.04 11.34 1.31
C GLN A 237 -14.81 12.57 1.78
N MET A 238 -14.20 13.74 1.63
CA MET A 238 -14.78 15.02 1.98
C MET A 238 -14.68 16.01 0.83
N ARG A 239 -15.65 16.92 0.79
CA ARG A 239 -15.53 18.19 0.08
C ARG A 239 -15.23 19.28 1.11
N LEU A 240 -14.19 20.05 0.84
CA LEU A 240 -13.74 21.15 1.69
C LEU A 240 -14.03 22.47 0.98
N SER A 241 -14.48 23.47 1.74
CA SER A 241 -14.63 24.84 1.23
C SER A 241 -14.23 25.89 2.26
N GLY A 242 -13.68 27.01 1.79
CA GLY A 242 -13.38 28.15 2.62
C GLY A 242 -14.64 28.85 3.12
N ALA A 243 -14.77 29.02 4.45
CA ALA A 243 -15.96 29.60 5.06
C ALA A 243 -16.09 31.12 4.83
N ALA A 244 -14.96 31.81 4.73
CA ALA A 244 -14.87 33.27 4.61
C ALA A 244 -13.83 33.75 3.58
N GLY A 245 -13.26 32.84 2.78
CA GLY A 245 -12.26 33.18 1.76
C GLY A 245 -11.33 32.03 1.38
N PRO A 246 -10.27 32.33 0.63
CA PRO A 246 -9.23 31.37 0.24
C PRO A 246 -8.62 30.61 1.41
N VAL A 247 -8.24 29.34 1.19
CA VAL A 247 -7.65 28.48 2.22
C VAL A 247 -6.25 28.02 1.80
N ALA A 248 -5.30 28.11 2.71
CA ALA A 248 -3.97 27.52 2.55
C ALA A 248 -4.05 26.00 2.80
N TRP A 249 -4.48 25.25 1.79
CA TRP A 249 -4.75 23.81 1.88
C TRP A 249 -3.54 22.98 2.33
N GLU A 250 -2.33 23.36 1.92
CA GLU A 250 -1.10 22.68 2.36
C GLU A 250 -0.89 22.80 3.88
N THR A 251 -1.17 23.98 4.44
CA THR A 251 -1.12 24.21 5.90
C THR A 251 -2.22 23.43 6.60
N PHE A 252 -3.43 23.39 6.05
CA PHE A 252 -4.53 22.58 6.59
C PHE A 252 -4.16 21.08 6.64
N CYS A 253 -3.58 20.53 5.57
CA CYS A 253 -3.12 19.14 5.54
C CYS A 253 -2.01 18.86 6.56
N SER A 254 -1.06 19.79 6.70
CA SER A 254 0.02 19.70 7.69
C SER A 254 -0.52 19.67 9.12
N ASP A 255 -1.43 20.61 9.45
CA ASP A 255 -2.07 20.67 10.77
C ASP A 255 -2.92 19.42 11.05
N LEU A 256 -3.68 18.94 10.06
CA LEU A 256 -4.49 17.72 10.18
C LEU A 256 -3.62 16.50 10.55
N LEU A 257 -2.51 16.27 9.82
CA LEU A 257 -1.64 15.13 10.14
C LEU A 257 -0.92 15.30 11.48
N ALA A 258 -0.49 16.52 11.83
CA ALA A 258 0.14 16.79 13.12
C ALA A 258 -0.82 16.54 14.31
N ARG A 259 -2.10 16.91 14.17
CA ARG A 259 -3.15 16.64 15.16
C ARG A 259 -3.43 15.16 15.29
N LEU A 260 -3.59 14.45 14.17
CA LEU A 260 -3.76 12.99 14.17
C LEU A 260 -2.57 12.31 14.85
N GLN A 261 -1.35 12.69 14.49
CA GLN A 261 -0.13 12.15 15.10
C GLN A 261 -0.13 12.36 16.62
N THR A 262 -0.42 13.59 17.08
CA THR A 262 -0.46 13.93 18.51
C THR A 262 -1.54 13.14 19.25
N ALA A 263 -2.74 13.04 18.68
CA ALA A 263 -3.87 12.34 19.29
C ALA A 263 -3.63 10.83 19.40
N LEU A 264 -2.94 10.24 18.43
CA LEU A 264 -2.58 8.82 18.42
C LEU A 264 -1.38 8.54 19.34
N ALA A 265 -0.36 9.40 19.36
CA ALA A 265 0.78 9.29 20.27
C ALA A 265 0.34 9.33 21.74
N ARG A 266 -0.57 10.24 22.11
CA ARG A 266 -1.14 10.34 23.47
C ARG A 266 -1.86 9.06 23.93
N ARG A 267 -2.30 8.23 23.00
CA ARG A 267 -3.01 6.96 23.27
C ARG A 267 -2.13 5.74 23.08
N ASN A 268 -0.84 5.95 22.80
CA ASN A 268 0.09 4.89 22.43
C ASN A 268 -0.43 4.02 21.27
N ALA A 269 -1.22 4.62 20.38
CA ALA A 269 -1.82 3.90 19.25
C ALA A 269 -0.78 3.75 18.12
N ARG A 270 -0.59 2.52 17.65
CA ARG A 270 0.39 2.24 16.59
C ARG A 270 -0.21 2.52 15.23
N ILE A 271 0.52 3.27 14.42
CA ILE A 271 0.11 3.62 13.06
C ILE A 271 0.63 2.54 12.10
N GLY A 272 -0.29 1.91 11.37
CA GLY A 272 0.07 1.12 10.19
C GLY A 272 0.42 2.08 9.05
N HIS A 273 -0.54 2.92 8.66
CA HIS A 273 -0.29 4.12 7.86
C HIS A 273 -1.50 5.07 7.94
N ILE A 274 -1.27 6.36 7.71
CA ILE A 274 -2.30 7.34 7.38
C ILE A 274 -1.86 8.06 6.11
N LYS A 275 -2.76 8.16 5.15
CA LYS A 275 -2.53 8.84 3.89
C LYS A 275 -3.68 9.80 3.63
N LEU A 276 -3.34 11.02 3.23
CA LEU A 276 -4.30 11.97 2.69
C LEU A 276 -3.92 12.36 1.27
N LEU A 277 -4.92 12.63 0.45
CA LEU A 277 -4.79 13.27 -0.85
C LEU A 277 -5.80 14.41 -0.90
N LEU A 278 -5.28 15.62 -0.97
CA LEU A 278 -6.04 16.81 -1.27
C LEU A 278 -5.90 17.13 -2.76
N THR A 279 -7.01 17.41 -3.41
CA THR A 279 -7.11 17.71 -4.85
C THR A 279 -7.86 19.00 -5.07
N THR A 280 -7.38 19.80 -6.00
CA THR A 280 -8.04 21.01 -6.50
C THR A 280 -8.00 20.98 -8.03
N GLY A 281 -8.68 21.92 -8.69
CA GLY A 281 -8.62 22.00 -10.16
C GLY A 281 -7.22 22.29 -10.72
N GLU A 282 -6.28 22.74 -9.88
CA GLU A 282 -4.95 23.20 -10.30
C GLU A 282 -3.79 22.39 -9.71
N GLY A 283 -4.05 21.47 -8.77
CA GLY A 283 -3.00 20.73 -8.11
C GLY A 283 -3.46 19.66 -7.14
N HIS A 284 -2.49 18.94 -6.60
CA HIS A 284 -2.71 17.91 -5.59
C HIS A 284 -1.63 17.99 -4.50
N TYR A 285 -1.99 17.59 -3.29
CA TYR A 285 -1.11 17.54 -2.14
C TYR A 285 -1.35 16.26 -1.35
N ILE A 286 -0.28 15.51 -1.11
CA ILE A 286 -0.34 14.18 -0.50
C ILE A 286 0.45 14.22 0.77
N GLY A 287 -0.16 13.78 1.86
CA GLY A 287 0.49 13.60 3.14
C GLY A 287 0.52 12.14 3.53
N ASN A 288 1.64 11.66 4.05
CA ASN A 288 1.79 10.31 4.58
C ASN A 288 2.34 10.37 6.00
N LEU A 289 1.79 9.52 6.86
CA LEU A 289 2.24 9.30 8.22
C LEU A 289 2.33 7.79 8.47
N THR A 290 3.53 7.29 8.76
CA THR A 290 3.77 5.84 8.92
C THR A 290 4.00 5.40 10.36
N ASP A 291 4.20 6.36 11.26
CA ASP A 291 4.37 6.14 12.70
C ASP A 291 4.08 7.44 13.47
N ALA A 292 4.03 7.35 14.80
CA ALA A 292 3.71 8.49 15.66
C ALA A 292 4.94 9.33 16.07
N LYS A 293 6.15 8.97 15.65
CA LYS A 293 7.44 9.53 16.10
C LYS A 293 8.14 10.36 15.01
N THR A 294 7.92 10.05 13.73
CA THR A 294 8.54 10.72 12.58
C THR A 294 7.64 11.80 12.02
N LEU A 295 8.23 12.88 11.50
CA LEU A 295 7.44 13.95 10.90
C LEU A 295 6.66 13.43 9.69
N PRO A 296 5.40 13.88 9.48
CA PRO A 296 4.65 13.55 8.29
C PRO A 296 5.42 13.98 7.03
N SER A 297 5.33 13.17 5.99
CA SER A 297 5.96 13.48 4.69
C SER A 297 4.91 13.99 3.72
N PHE A 298 5.27 15.03 2.96
CA PHE A 298 4.37 15.66 1.99
C PHE A 298 4.97 15.68 0.59
N GLN A 299 4.11 15.56 -0.42
CA GLN A 299 4.46 15.64 -1.83
C GLN A 299 3.35 16.33 -2.63
N GLY A 300 3.73 17.00 -3.73
CA GLY A 300 2.81 17.77 -4.55
C GLY A 300 2.75 19.23 -4.11
N ARG A 301 1.83 19.98 -4.71
CA ARG A 301 1.58 21.40 -4.43
C ARG A 301 0.16 21.77 -4.80
N ILE A 302 -0.40 22.76 -4.11
CA ILE A 302 -1.65 23.42 -4.48
C ILE A 302 -1.32 24.84 -4.93
N PRO A 303 -1.28 25.12 -6.24
CA PRO A 303 -1.11 26.48 -6.74
C PRO A 303 -2.23 27.40 -6.24
N GLY A 304 -1.87 28.65 -5.97
CA GLY A 304 -2.82 29.67 -5.54
C GLY A 304 -3.44 29.40 -4.17
N ALA A 305 -4.68 29.85 -3.99
CA ALA A 305 -5.45 29.62 -2.77
C ALA A 305 -6.92 29.34 -3.16
N PRO A 306 -7.20 28.16 -3.72
CA PRO A 306 -8.54 27.84 -4.20
C PRO A 306 -9.53 27.79 -3.04
N MET A 307 -10.78 28.16 -3.30
CA MET A 307 -11.83 28.16 -2.28
C MET A 307 -12.37 26.76 -1.99
N GLU A 308 -12.23 25.81 -2.92
CA GLU A 308 -12.72 24.44 -2.79
C GLU A 308 -11.59 23.43 -2.98
N ALA A 309 -11.70 22.31 -2.27
CA ALA A 309 -10.83 21.15 -2.44
C ALA A 309 -11.58 19.85 -2.17
N GLY A 310 -11.19 18.77 -2.85
CA GLY A 310 -11.55 17.41 -2.46
C GLY A 310 -10.48 16.84 -1.53
N LEU A 311 -10.89 16.17 -0.46
CA LEU A 311 -9.99 15.44 0.44
C LEU A 311 -10.38 13.97 0.49
N VAL A 312 -9.40 13.09 0.31
CA VAL A 312 -9.53 11.68 0.66
C VAL A 312 -8.52 11.36 1.74
N LEU A 313 -8.99 10.65 2.78
CA LEU A 313 -8.21 10.25 3.93
C LEU A 313 -8.38 8.75 4.15
N ASN A 314 -7.28 8.02 4.18
CA ASN A 314 -7.27 6.62 4.60
C ASN A 314 -6.37 6.48 5.83
N ALA A 315 -6.84 5.76 6.84
CA ALA A 315 -6.08 5.50 8.06
C ALA A 315 -6.19 4.02 8.47
N ARG A 316 -5.05 3.44 8.85
CA ARG A 316 -4.90 2.10 9.40
C ARG A 316 -4.15 2.22 10.71
N VAL A 317 -4.84 2.03 11.83
CA VAL A 317 -4.30 2.29 13.16
C VAL A 317 -4.72 1.16 14.10
N GLU A 318 -3.81 0.70 14.95
CA GLU A 318 -4.04 -0.32 15.98
C GLU A 318 -4.95 0.22 17.09
N MET A 319 -6.26 0.25 16.81
CA MET A 319 -7.31 0.68 17.71
C MET A 319 -8.70 0.31 17.19
N ALA A 320 -9.73 0.46 18.03
CA ALA A 320 -11.12 0.24 17.64
C ALA A 320 -11.60 1.27 16.58
N PRO A 321 -12.43 0.84 15.60
CA PRO A 321 -12.95 1.72 14.56
C PRO A 321 -13.64 2.98 15.10
N GLU A 322 -14.46 2.84 16.14
CA GLU A 322 -15.23 3.94 16.72
C GLU A 322 -14.31 5.01 17.34
N ALA A 323 -13.22 4.55 17.96
CA ALA A 323 -12.22 5.43 18.54
C ALA A 323 -11.39 6.14 17.45
N LEU A 324 -11.03 5.44 16.37
CA LEU A 324 -10.32 6.02 15.22
C LEU A 324 -11.19 7.06 14.51
N GLU A 325 -12.45 6.74 14.23
CA GLU A 325 -13.40 7.66 13.60
C GLU A 325 -13.56 8.94 14.41
N ARG A 326 -13.76 8.82 15.72
CA ARG A 326 -13.88 9.98 16.61
C ARG A 326 -12.63 10.87 16.54
N ILE A 327 -11.43 10.29 16.60
CA ILE A 327 -10.16 11.04 16.51
C ILE A 327 -10.02 11.75 15.16
N VAL A 328 -10.40 11.09 14.06
CA VAL A 328 -10.35 11.70 12.73
C VAL A 328 -11.30 12.87 12.63
N ARG A 329 -12.54 12.73 13.13
CA ARG A 329 -13.53 13.82 13.14
C ARG A 329 -13.07 15.01 14.00
N GLU A 330 -12.52 14.73 15.18
CA GLU A 330 -11.95 15.76 16.06
C GLU A 330 -10.80 16.51 15.36
N ALA A 331 -9.83 15.79 14.80
CA ALA A 331 -8.69 16.38 14.12
C ALA A 331 -9.10 17.21 12.88
N LEU A 332 -10.09 16.75 12.12
CA LEU A 332 -10.65 17.49 10.99
C LEU A 332 -11.31 18.81 11.43
N ASN A 333 -12.17 18.76 12.44
CA ASN A 333 -12.85 19.94 12.95
C ASN A 333 -11.86 20.95 13.54
N GLU A 334 -10.85 20.49 14.27
CA GLU A 334 -9.81 21.34 14.82
C GLU A 334 -8.93 21.97 13.75
N ALA A 335 -8.50 21.19 12.75
CA ALA A 335 -7.68 21.71 11.63
C ALA A 335 -8.45 22.71 10.77
N GLY A 336 -9.76 22.46 10.57
CA GLY A 336 -10.63 23.36 9.81
C GLY A 336 -10.99 24.64 10.58
N GLY A 337 -11.20 24.52 11.90
CA GLY A 337 -11.68 25.60 12.75
C GLY A 337 -12.93 26.26 12.18
N GLN A 338 -13.00 27.59 12.25
CA GLN A 338 -14.06 28.37 11.58
C GLN A 338 -13.73 28.71 10.12
N ARG A 339 -12.54 28.31 9.62
CA ARG A 339 -12.04 28.72 8.29
C ARG A 339 -12.46 27.76 7.19
N VAL A 340 -12.69 26.49 7.50
CA VAL A 340 -13.00 25.44 6.54
C VAL A 340 -14.33 24.79 6.89
N ARG A 341 -15.25 24.75 5.92
CA ARG A 341 -16.43 23.89 5.98
C ARG A 341 -16.06 22.52 5.42
N ILE A 342 -16.42 21.48 6.17
CA ILE A 342 -16.08 20.09 5.86
C ILE A 342 -17.40 19.36 5.62
N ASP A 343 -17.63 18.96 4.37
CA ASP A 343 -18.76 18.14 3.96
C ASP A 343 -18.28 16.70 3.76
N ILE A 344 -18.68 15.79 4.67
CA ILE A 344 -18.27 14.38 4.61
C ILE A 344 -19.21 13.65 3.67
N GLN A 345 -18.73 13.37 2.46
CA GLN A 345 -19.50 12.68 1.42
C GLN A 345 -19.60 11.19 1.71
N ALA A 346 -18.52 10.59 2.22
CA ALA A 346 -18.46 9.21 2.63
C ALA A 346 -17.46 9.06 3.78
N LEU A 347 -17.81 8.25 4.78
CA LEU A 347 -16.89 7.82 5.82
C LEU A 347 -17.26 6.40 6.23
N ARG A 348 -16.28 5.51 6.20
CA ARG A 348 -16.42 4.13 6.66
C ARG A 348 -15.28 3.83 7.61
N CYS A 349 -15.60 3.30 8.79
CA CYS A 349 -14.62 2.77 9.70
C CYS A 349 -14.98 1.33 10.09
N LEU A 350 -14.06 0.38 9.86
CA LEU A 350 -14.34 -1.04 10.05
C LEU A 350 -13.12 -1.82 10.57
N ARG A 351 -13.36 -3.07 10.98
CA ARG A 351 -12.31 -4.10 11.07
C ARG A 351 -12.50 -5.06 9.90
N PRO A 352 -11.42 -5.48 9.21
CA PRO A 352 -11.52 -6.48 8.16
C PRO A 352 -12.12 -7.78 8.71
N GLY A 353 -12.91 -8.45 7.88
CA GLY A 353 -13.40 -9.78 8.19
C GLY A 353 -12.29 -10.83 8.05
N ARG A 354 -12.59 -12.06 8.49
CA ARG A 354 -11.69 -13.20 8.29
C ARG A 354 -11.39 -13.42 6.79
N PRO A 355 -10.13 -13.58 6.38
CA PRO A 355 -9.78 -13.98 5.03
C PRO A 355 -10.42 -15.34 4.67
N GLN A 356 -11.16 -15.37 3.57
CA GLN A 356 -11.73 -16.56 2.96
C GLN A 356 -11.35 -16.61 1.48
N PRO A 357 -10.14 -17.10 1.15
CA PRO A 357 -9.66 -17.09 -0.23
C PRO A 357 -10.58 -17.89 -1.16
N THR A 358 -10.83 -17.37 -2.36
CA THR A 358 -11.57 -18.10 -3.40
C THR A 358 -10.84 -19.39 -3.80
N HIS A 359 -9.52 -19.35 -3.79
CA HIS A 359 -8.63 -20.46 -4.08
C HIS A 359 -7.48 -20.48 -3.09
N ARG A 360 -7.02 -21.67 -2.72
CA ARG A 360 -5.76 -21.86 -1.98
C ARG A 360 -5.12 -23.18 -2.42
N TYR A 361 -3.96 -23.09 -3.05
CA TYR A 361 -3.23 -24.26 -3.54
C TYR A 361 -2.28 -24.78 -2.45
N GLY A 362 -2.22 -26.11 -2.29
CA GLY A 362 -1.27 -26.76 -1.37
C GLY A 362 0.09 -27.09 -2.00
N LYS A 363 0.27 -26.83 -3.31
CA LYS A 363 1.51 -27.13 -4.04
C LYS A 363 1.75 -26.11 -5.15
N VAL A 364 3.02 -25.91 -5.48
CA VAL A 364 3.44 -25.04 -6.58
C VAL A 364 3.01 -25.68 -7.91
N VAL A 365 2.29 -24.92 -8.72
CA VAL A 365 1.91 -25.26 -10.09
C VAL A 365 3.12 -25.04 -10.99
N SER A 366 3.42 -25.96 -11.89
CA SER A 366 4.55 -25.87 -12.83
C SER A 366 4.30 -24.85 -13.93
#